data_AF-A0A7J8GIJ9-F1
#
_entry.id   AF-A0A7J8GIJ9-F1
#
_cell.length_a   1.000
_cell.length_b   1.000
_cell.length_c   1.000
_cell.angle_alpha   90.00
_cell.angle_beta   90.00
_cell.angle_gamma   90.00
#
_symmetry.space_group_name_H-M   'P 1'
#
loop_
_entity.id
_entity.type
_entity.pdbx_description
1 polymer ?
#
loop_
_entity_poly.entity_id
_entity_poly.type
_entity_poly.pdbx_seq_one_letter_code
_entity_poly.pdbx_strand_id
1 'polypeptide(L)'
;MALLRGMWGVLSALGTSGASLCADCGSRLRSPFSFAYIPRWFSSTLSSYPKKPMTSYVRFSKEQLPIFKAQNPDAKNSELIKKIAELWRELPESEKKVYEDAYKADWQAYKEEINRIQEQLTPSQMVSLEKEIMQKRLKKKAIIKKRELTMLGKPKRPRSAYNIFISERFQEAKDGTSQVKQNCICFLKFCLF
;
A
#
# COMPACT_ATOMS: atom_id res chain seq x y z
N MET A 1 -19.71 -43.38 35.10
CA MET A 1 -19.89 -42.55 33.89
C MET A 1 -18.93 -41.35 34.01
N ALA A 2 -17.64 -41.44 33.64
CA ALA A 2 -17.11 -41.43 32.26
C ALA A 2 -17.61 -40.17 31.51
N LEU A 3 -16.83 -39.22 30.97
CA LEU A 3 -15.46 -39.24 30.45
C LEU A 3 -14.81 -37.83 30.47
N LEU A 4 -13.59 -37.80 31.01
CA LEU A 4 -12.34 -37.22 30.49
C LEU A 4 -12.27 -35.74 30.05
N ARG A 5 -11.74 -34.94 30.99
CA ARG A 5 -10.90 -33.76 30.78
C ARG A 5 -9.55 -34.13 30.13
N GLY A 6 -9.06 -33.26 29.25
CA GLY A 6 -7.67 -32.80 29.22
C GLY A 6 -6.59 -33.74 28.67
N MET A 7 -6.09 -33.46 27.47
CA MET A 7 -4.73 -33.85 27.06
C MET A 7 -4.21 -32.91 25.97
N TRP A 8 -3.79 -31.71 26.35
CA TRP A 8 -2.77 -30.96 25.61
C TRP A 8 -1.52 -31.00 26.49
N GLY A 9 -0.67 -31.98 26.20
CA GLY A 9 0.55 -32.20 26.94
C GLY A 9 1.38 -33.26 26.24
N VAL A 10 2.56 -32.82 25.79
CA VAL A 10 3.71 -33.63 25.40
C VAL A 10 3.64 -34.25 24.01
N LEU A 11 4.35 -33.60 23.07
CA LEU A 11 5.29 -34.27 22.17
C LEU A 11 6.18 -33.21 21.50
N SER A 12 7.17 -32.76 22.27
CA SER A 12 8.44 -32.28 21.74
C SER A 12 9.48 -33.32 22.13
N ALA A 13 9.92 -34.15 21.18
CA ALA A 13 11.24 -34.76 21.18
C ALA A 13 11.42 -35.62 19.91
N LEU A 14 12.65 -35.60 19.40
CA LEU A 14 13.23 -36.40 18.32
C LEU A 14 13.06 -35.83 16.91
N GLY A 15 13.97 -34.91 16.57
CA GLY A 15 14.38 -34.72 15.19
C GLY A 15 15.26 -35.89 14.72
N THR A 16 15.11 -36.28 13.46
CA THR A 16 16.19 -36.34 12.46
C THR A 16 15.65 -36.68 11.07
N SER A 17 16.15 -35.91 10.10
CA SER A 17 16.46 -36.21 8.70
C SER A 17 15.41 -36.78 7.75
N GLY A 18 15.28 -36.12 6.59
CA GLY A 18 14.70 -36.73 5.38
C GLY A 18 14.41 -35.70 4.31
N ALA A 19 15.45 -35.07 3.75
CA ALA A 19 15.33 -34.46 2.44
C ALA A 19 14.98 -35.54 1.42
N SER A 20 14.22 -35.16 0.38
CA SER A 20 13.89 -35.95 -0.80
C SER A 20 12.89 -37.10 -0.58
N LEU A 21 11.67 -36.95 -1.11
CA LEU A 21 11.17 -37.77 -2.21
C LEU A 21 9.78 -37.26 -2.68
N CYS A 22 9.68 -37.08 -4.00
CA CYS A 22 8.47 -37.10 -4.85
C CYS A 22 7.46 -35.94 -4.64
N ALA A 23 7.45 -34.89 -5.47
CA ALA A 23 7.01 -34.90 -6.87
C ALA A 23 5.70 -35.68 -7.08
N ASP A 24 4.65 -34.88 -7.33
CA ASP A 24 3.43 -35.22 -8.08
C ASP A 24 2.45 -36.24 -7.48
N CYS A 25 1.40 -35.72 -6.83
CA CYS A 25 0.03 -36.22 -7.02
C CYS A 25 -0.96 -35.18 -6.46
N GLY A 26 -1.71 -34.55 -7.36
CA GLY A 26 -2.74 -33.59 -7.01
C GLY A 26 -3.96 -34.22 -6.36
N SER A 27 -4.59 -33.45 -5.46
CA SER A 27 -6.06 -33.40 -5.27
C SER A 27 -6.40 -32.54 -4.05
N ARG A 28 -6.21 -31.22 -4.15
CA ARG A 28 -7.09 -30.31 -3.39
C ARG A 28 -8.36 -30.16 -4.20
N LEU A 29 -9.42 -30.80 -3.71
CA LEU A 29 -10.80 -30.60 -4.14
C LEU A 29 -11.08 -29.09 -4.26
N ARG A 30 -11.02 -28.60 -5.50
CA ARG A 30 -11.36 -27.23 -5.87
C ARG A 30 -12.87 -27.18 -5.95
N SER A 31 -13.49 -26.56 -4.96
CA SER A 31 -14.91 -26.21 -4.97
C SER A 31 -15.29 -25.57 -6.33
N PRO A 32 -16.32 -26.07 -7.04
CA PRO A 32 -16.59 -25.71 -8.43
C PRO A 32 -17.46 -24.45 -8.60
N PHE A 33 -17.68 -23.66 -7.55
CA PHE A 33 -18.50 -22.45 -7.66
C PHE A 33 -17.72 -21.18 -7.31
N SER A 34 -17.53 -20.37 -8.35
CA SER A 34 -17.10 -18.96 -8.32
C SER A 34 -15.63 -18.68 -8.00
N PHE A 35 -14.73 -19.18 -8.85
CA PHE A 35 -13.64 -18.32 -9.29
C PHE A 35 -14.24 -17.37 -10.34
N ALA A 36 -15.02 -16.39 -9.88
CA ALA A 36 -15.30 -15.23 -10.72
C ALA A 36 -13.94 -14.68 -11.11
N TYR A 37 -13.56 -14.89 -12.37
CA TYR A 37 -12.48 -14.16 -13.01
C TYR A 37 -12.88 -12.70 -12.90
N ILE A 38 -12.46 -12.02 -11.82
CA ILE A 38 -12.56 -10.58 -11.73
C ILE A 38 -11.68 -10.12 -12.88
N PRO A 39 -12.26 -9.64 -13.99
CA PRO A 39 -11.43 -9.12 -15.06
C PRO A 39 -10.63 -8.00 -14.39
N ARG A 40 -9.31 -8.01 -14.54
CA ARG A 40 -8.47 -6.87 -14.17
C ARG A 40 -8.82 -5.72 -15.13
N TRP A 41 -10.04 -5.19 -15.02
CA TRP A 41 -10.66 -4.15 -15.83
C TRP A 41 -10.44 -2.77 -15.21
N PHE A 42 -9.35 -2.64 -14.45
CA PHE A 42 -8.82 -1.34 -14.05
C PHE A 42 -7.33 -1.33 -14.36
N SER A 43 -7.02 -1.44 -15.65
CA SER A 43 -5.73 -0.94 -16.14
C SER A 43 -5.78 0.58 -16.03
N SER A 44 -5.33 1.14 -14.91
CA SER A 44 -5.21 2.60 -14.79
C SER A 44 -4.19 3.07 -15.82
N THR A 45 -4.61 3.94 -16.73
CA THR A 45 -3.74 4.51 -17.80
C THR A 45 -2.55 5.25 -17.19
N LEU A 46 -2.68 5.72 -15.95
CA LEU A 46 -1.62 6.40 -15.23
C LEU A 46 -0.47 5.47 -14.77
N SER A 47 -0.65 4.15 -14.76
CA SER A 47 0.43 3.21 -14.40
C SER A 47 1.43 2.98 -15.54
N SER A 48 0.99 3.14 -16.79
CA SER A 48 1.86 3.03 -17.97
C SER A 48 2.50 4.36 -18.36
N TYR A 49 2.08 5.47 -17.76
CA TYR A 49 2.67 6.78 -18.01
C TYR A 49 4.05 6.88 -17.34
N PRO A 50 5.12 7.24 -18.08
CA PRO A 50 6.46 7.23 -17.54
C PRO A 50 6.59 8.30 -16.46
N LYS A 51 7.39 7.98 -15.44
CA LYS A 51 7.67 8.90 -14.33
C LYS A 51 8.87 9.76 -14.68
N LYS A 52 8.87 11.00 -14.17
CA LYS A 52 10.04 11.87 -14.27
C LYS A 52 11.28 11.19 -13.68
N PRO A 53 12.46 11.35 -14.31
CA PRO A 53 13.68 10.76 -13.80
C PRO A 53 14.10 11.40 -12.47
N MET A 54 14.93 10.68 -11.72
CA MET A 54 15.43 11.14 -10.43
C MET A 54 16.45 12.26 -10.64
N THR A 55 16.34 13.34 -9.86
CA THR A 55 17.32 14.43 -9.88
C THR A 55 18.68 13.98 -9.34
N SER A 56 19.74 14.75 -9.60
CA SER A 56 21.11 14.46 -9.18
C SER A 56 21.22 14.12 -7.69
N TYR A 57 20.68 14.98 -6.81
CA TYR A 57 20.66 14.72 -5.37
C TYR A 57 19.86 13.47 -4.98
N VAL A 58 18.70 13.23 -5.60
CA VAL A 58 17.88 12.05 -5.28
C VAL A 58 18.58 10.76 -5.69
N ARG A 59 19.32 10.79 -6.81
CA ARG A 59 20.16 9.68 -7.26
C ARG A 59 21.28 9.39 -6.25
N PHE A 60 22.05 10.41 -5.86
CA PHE A 60 23.07 10.31 -4.81
C PHE A 60 22.48 9.79 -3.50
N SER A 61 21.36 10.36 -3.06
CA SER A 61 20.71 9.95 -1.80
C SER A 61 20.24 8.50 -1.83
N LYS A 62 19.75 8.01 -2.97
CA LYS A 62 19.34 6.62 -3.14
C LYS A 62 20.53 5.66 -3.06
N GLU A 63 21.69 6.05 -3.56
CA GLU A 63 22.92 5.25 -3.51
C GLU A 63 23.56 5.25 -2.12
N GLN A 64 23.57 6.39 -1.42
CA GLN A 64 24.19 6.52 -0.10
C GLN A 64 23.32 5.95 1.03
N LEU A 65 21.99 6.05 0.93
CA LEU A 65 21.09 5.58 2.00
C LEU A 65 21.34 4.13 2.46
N PRO A 66 21.49 3.12 1.58
CA PRO A 66 21.77 1.75 2.03
C PRO A 66 23.12 1.62 2.74
N ILE A 67 24.15 2.37 2.31
CA ILE A 67 25.48 2.38 2.94
C ILE A 67 25.36 2.92 4.37
N PHE A 68 24.70 4.07 4.53
CA PHE A 68 24.46 4.68 5.84
C PHE A 68 23.58 3.81 6.74
N LYS A 69 22.62 3.09 6.16
CA LYS A 69 21.74 2.18 6.88
C LYS A 69 22.46 0.91 7.32
N ALA A 70 23.42 0.40 6.53
CA ALA A 70 24.26 -0.72 6.91
C ALA A 70 25.20 -0.34 8.08
N GLN A 71 25.73 0.89 8.08
CA GLN A 71 26.55 1.40 9.17
C GLN A 71 25.73 1.72 10.43
N ASN A 72 24.46 2.10 10.27
CA ASN A 72 23.57 2.50 11.37
C ASN A 72 22.21 1.78 11.23
N PRO A 73 22.13 0.46 11.54
CA PRO A 73 20.92 -0.32 11.33
C PRO A 73 19.73 0.19 12.16
N ASP A 74 19.97 0.73 13.35
CA ASP A 74 18.93 1.22 14.26
C ASP A 74 18.48 2.66 13.99
N ALA A 75 19.25 3.42 13.20
CA ALA A 75 18.95 4.82 12.93
C ALA A 75 17.71 4.98 12.04
N LYS A 76 16.93 6.03 12.30
CA LYS A 76 15.76 6.38 11.48
C LYS A 76 16.23 6.91 10.13
N ASN A 77 15.56 6.51 9.05
CA ASN A 77 15.88 7.00 7.70
C ASN A 77 15.84 8.54 7.61
N SER A 78 14.97 9.20 8.39
CA SER A 78 14.92 10.67 8.45
C SER A 78 16.22 11.32 8.92
N GLU A 79 16.95 10.68 9.82
CA GLU A 79 18.23 11.18 10.33
C GLU A 79 19.37 10.89 9.34
N LEU A 80 19.35 9.70 8.73
CA LEU A 80 20.32 9.33 7.69
C LEU A 80 20.23 10.25 6.47
N ILE A 81 19.00 10.56 6.02
CA ILE A 81 18.80 11.47 4.89
C ILE A 81 19.29 12.90 5.21
N LYS A 82 19.21 13.36 6.46
CA LYS A 82 19.79 14.66 6.86
C LYS A 82 21.31 14.66 6.72
N LYS A 83 21.98 13.62 7.22
CA LYS A 83 23.44 13.45 7.07
C LYS A 83 23.86 13.36 5.60
N ILE A 84 23.11 12.63 4.78
CA ILE A 84 23.37 12.54 3.33
C ILE A 84 23.18 13.91 2.64
N ALA A 85 22.21 14.72 3.07
CA ALA A 85 22.03 16.07 2.56
C ALA A 85 23.19 17.01 2.95
N GLU A 86 23.79 16.82 4.12
CA GLU A 86 25.02 17.51 4.54
C GLU A 86 26.18 17.11 3.64
N LEU A 87 26.42 15.81 3.45
CA LEU A 87 27.48 15.30 2.58
C LEU A 87 27.34 15.76 1.13
N TRP A 88 26.12 15.81 0.60
CA TRP A 88 25.88 16.35 -0.74
C TRP A 88 26.28 17.82 -0.85
N ARG A 89 26.09 18.64 0.19
CA ARG A 89 26.49 20.05 0.15
C ARG A 89 28.01 20.19 0.12
N GLU A 90 28.71 19.36 0.89
CA GLU A 90 30.18 19.33 0.99
C GLU A 90 30.86 18.68 -0.23
N LEU A 91 30.13 17.89 -1.02
CA LEU A 91 30.66 17.19 -2.19
C LEU A 91 31.26 18.16 -3.22
N PRO A 92 32.43 17.87 -3.82
CA PRO A 92 33.02 18.70 -4.85
C PRO A 92 32.13 18.77 -6.10
N GLU A 93 32.21 19.89 -6.80
CA GLU A 93 31.38 20.16 -7.99
C GLU A 93 31.67 19.16 -9.13
N SER A 94 32.89 18.65 -9.22
CA SER A 94 33.27 17.61 -10.18
C SER A 94 32.44 16.34 -10.02
N GLU A 95 32.21 15.89 -8.78
CA GLU A 95 31.40 14.71 -8.49
C GLU A 95 29.91 14.99 -8.66
N LYS A 96 29.44 16.16 -8.21
CA LYS A 96 28.05 16.60 -8.43
C LYS A 96 27.70 16.59 -9.92
N LYS A 97 28.62 17.07 -10.76
CA LYS A 97 28.46 17.15 -12.22
C LYS A 97 28.20 15.78 -12.85
N VAL A 98 28.82 14.71 -12.36
CA VAL A 98 28.55 13.34 -12.84
C VAL A 98 27.08 12.98 -12.68
N TYR A 99 26.49 13.29 -11.53
CA TYR A 99 25.06 13.05 -11.27
C TYR A 99 24.15 13.96 -12.08
N GLU A 100 24.56 15.22 -12.32
CA GLU A 100 23.81 16.15 -13.15
C GLU A 100 23.79 15.73 -14.62
N ASP A 101 24.91 15.31 -15.16
CA ASP A 101 25.01 14.85 -16.55
C ASP A 101 24.21 13.56 -16.75
N ALA A 102 24.24 12.65 -15.76
CA ALA A 102 23.37 11.48 -15.76
C ALA A 102 21.87 11.86 -15.70
N TYR A 103 21.49 12.86 -14.91
CA TYR A 103 20.12 13.38 -14.88
C TYR A 103 19.71 14.00 -16.22
N LYS A 104 20.60 14.77 -16.86
CA LYS A 104 20.34 15.37 -18.18
C LYS A 104 20.09 14.29 -19.23
N ALA A 105 20.91 13.22 -19.25
CA ALA A 105 20.72 12.10 -20.16
C ALA A 105 19.37 11.41 -19.96
N ASP A 106 19.04 11.05 -18.71
CA ASP A 106 17.74 10.47 -18.38
C ASP A 106 16.57 11.39 -18.74
N TRP A 107 16.75 12.71 -18.59
CA TRP A 107 15.72 13.70 -18.92
C TRP A 107 15.44 13.74 -20.43
N GLN A 108 16.46 13.64 -21.27
CA GLN A 108 16.26 13.55 -22.72
C GLN A 108 15.50 12.28 -23.09
N ALA A 109 15.91 11.12 -22.55
CA ALA A 109 15.22 9.85 -22.79
C ALA A 109 13.75 9.89 -22.32
N TYR A 110 13.48 10.49 -21.16
CA TYR A 110 12.13 10.70 -20.66
C TYR A 110 11.29 11.59 -21.58
N LYS A 111 11.88 12.67 -22.11
CA LYS A 111 11.20 13.59 -23.02
C LYS A 111 10.82 12.88 -24.33
N GLU A 112 11.74 12.11 -24.89
CA GLU A 112 11.48 11.31 -26.10
C GLU A 112 10.36 10.29 -25.86
N GLU A 113 10.40 9.56 -24.75
CA GLU A 113 9.38 8.56 -24.42
C GLU A 113 8.00 9.20 -24.21
N ILE A 114 7.94 10.35 -23.53
CA ILE A 114 6.70 11.10 -23.37
C ILE A 114 6.12 11.53 -24.71
N ASN A 115 6.95 12.06 -25.61
CA ASN A 115 6.50 12.50 -26.92
C ASN A 115 5.93 11.33 -27.73
N ARG A 116 6.62 10.18 -27.73
CA ARG A 116 6.14 8.95 -28.39
C ARG A 116 4.79 8.49 -27.85
N ILE A 117 4.63 8.49 -26.53
CA ILE A 117 3.37 8.10 -25.89
C ILE A 117 2.27 9.11 -26.23
N GLN A 118 2.56 10.41 -26.20
CA GLN A 118 1.58 11.44 -26.53
C GLN A 118 1.06 11.33 -27.97
N GLU A 119 1.93 11.01 -28.93
CA GLU A 119 1.54 10.76 -30.33
C GLU A 119 0.65 9.52 -30.48
N GLN A 120 0.88 8.48 -29.67
CA GLN A 120 0.12 7.23 -29.71
C GLN A 120 -1.22 7.29 -28.96
N LEU A 121 -1.44 8.30 -28.12
CA LEU A 121 -2.63 8.38 -27.27
C LEU A 121 -3.84 8.92 -28.04
N THR A 122 -4.96 8.22 -27.90
CA THR A 122 -6.25 8.71 -28.40
C THR A 122 -6.77 9.87 -27.53
N PRO A 123 -7.58 10.80 -28.08
CA PRO A 123 -8.16 11.91 -27.31
C PRO A 123 -8.94 11.46 -26.07
N SER A 124 -9.66 10.33 -26.18
CA SER A 124 -10.40 9.74 -25.06
C SER A 124 -9.46 9.29 -23.93
N GLN A 125 -8.33 8.65 -24.28
CA GLN A 125 -7.32 8.23 -23.30
C GLN A 125 -6.65 9.43 -22.63
N MET A 126 -6.34 10.50 -23.38
CA MET A 126 -5.78 11.73 -22.80
C MET A 126 -6.71 12.33 -21.75
N VAL A 127 -8.00 12.49 -22.07
CA VAL A 127 -9.00 13.02 -21.12
C VAL A 127 -9.15 12.10 -19.89
N SER A 128 -9.10 10.78 -20.09
CA SER A 128 -9.15 9.82 -18.97
C SER A 128 -7.95 9.98 -18.04
N LEU A 129 -6.74 10.14 -18.60
CA LEU A 129 -5.49 10.31 -17.87
C LEU A 129 -5.49 11.63 -17.08
N GLU A 130 -5.93 12.72 -17.70
CA GLU A 130 -6.07 14.02 -17.04
C GLU A 130 -7.05 13.96 -15.86
N LYS A 131 -8.19 13.29 -16.05
CA LYS A 131 -9.17 13.05 -14.98
C LYS A 131 -8.57 12.24 -13.83
N GLU A 132 -7.85 11.15 -14.12
CA GLU A 132 -7.18 10.34 -13.10
C GLU A 132 -6.13 11.16 -12.31
N ILE A 133 -5.31 11.96 -13.01
CA ILE A 133 -4.32 12.85 -12.39
C ILE A 133 -5.00 13.88 -11.50
N MET A 134 -6.08 14.50 -11.97
CA MET A 134 -6.85 15.49 -11.22
C MET A 134 -7.47 14.87 -9.96
N GLN A 135 -8.11 13.71 -10.07
CA GLN A 135 -8.69 13.00 -8.93
C GLN A 135 -7.63 12.64 -7.88
N LYS A 136 -6.44 12.16 -8.29
CA LYS A 136 -5.34 11.89 -7.35
C LYS A 136 -4.85 13.16 -6.64
N ARG A 137 -4.75 14.29 -7.35
CA ARG A 137 -4.39 15.59 -6.76
C ARG A 137 -5.43 16.05 -5.74
N LEU A 138 -6.71 15.98 -6.07
CA LEU A 138 -7.81 16.34 -5.18
C LEU A 138 -7.83 15.44 -3.93
N LYS A 139 -7.67 14.11 -4.10
CA LYS A 139 -7.58 13.15 -3.00
C LYS A 139 -6.40 13.47 -2.07
N LYS A 140 -5.22 13.78 -2.62
CA LYS A 140 -4.05 14.18 -1.82
C LYS A 140 -4.32 15.46 -1.02
N LYS A 141 -4.92 16.48 -1.66
CA LYS A 141 -5.30 17.73 -0.99
C LYS A 141 -6.30 17.50 0.15
N ALA A 142 -7.32 16.66 -0.07
CA ALA A 142 -8.31 16.31 0.95
C ALA A 142 -7.67 15.59 2.14
N ILE A 143 -6.71 14.68 1.90
CA ILE A 143 -5.97 13.99 2.97
C ILE A 143 -5.12 14.97 3.78
N ILE A 144 -4.39 15.87 3.12
CA ILE A 144 -3.57 16.89 3.79
C ILE A 144 -4.44 17.79 4.66
N LYS A 145 -5.52 18.34 4.09
CA LYS A 145 -6.49 19.17 4.82
C LYS A 145 -7.08 18.43 6.02
N LYS A 146 -7.42 17.14 5.88
CA LYS A 146 -7.93 16.33 7.00
C LYS A 146 -6.88 16.15 8.10
N ARG A 147 -5.62 15.89 7.75
CA ARG A 147 -4.51 15.75 8.72
C ARG A 147 -4.28 17.06 9.47
N GLU A 148 -4.25 18.18 8.76
CA GLU A 148 -4.13 19.52 9.35
C GLU A 148 -5.27 19.83 10.32
N LEU A 149 -6.52 19.61 9.90
CA LEU A 149 -7.69 19.79 10.79
C LEU A 149 -7.63 18.89 12.03
N THR A 150 -7.04 17.70 11.91
CA THR A 150 -6.85 16.78 13.04
C THR A 150 -5.76 17.30 14.00
N MET A 151 -4.65 17.82 13.47
CA MET A 151 -3.58 18.45 14.25
C MET A 151 -4.06 19.71 15.00
N LEU A 152 -4.95 20.49 14.39
CA LEU A 152 -5.59 21.66 15.01
C LEU A 152 -6.66 21.29 16.05
N GLY A 153 -6.89 19.99 16.33
CA GLY A 153 -7.85 19.55 17.34
C GLY A 153 -9.31 19.83 16.97
N LYS A 154 -9.65 19.98 15.68
CA LYS A 154 -11.03 20.24 15.27
C LYS A 154 -11.95 19.14 15.82
N PRO A 155 -13.04 19.49 16.55
CA PRO A 155 -13.92 18.50 17.14
C PRO A 155 -14.52 17.57 16.08
N LYS A 156 -14.65 16.29 16.44
CA LYS A 156 -15.35 15.31 15.61
C LYS A 156 -16.83 15.70 15.52
N ARG A 157 -17.45 15.36 14.39
CA ARG A 157 -18.90 15.54 14.21
C ARG A 157 -19.67 14.73 15.27
N PRO A 158 -20.85 15.19 15.70
CA PRO A 158 -21.70 14.41 16.59
C PRO A 158 -22.04 13.06 15.95
N ARG A 159 -22.12 12.02 16.77
CA ARG A 159 -22.51 10.69 16.31
C ARG A 159 -24.01 10.70 16.00
N SER A 160 -24.38 10.19 14.81
CA SER A 160 -25.78 9.92 14.48
C SER A 160 -26.34 8.80 15.36
N ALA A 161 -27.65 8.76 15.60
CA ALA A 161 -28.34 7.68 16.32
C ALA A 161 -27.94 6.29 15.80
N TYR A 162 -27.85 6.15 14.48
CA TYR A 162 -27.37 4.93 13.83
C TYR A 162 -25.90 4.60 14.21
N ASN A 163 -25.01 5.59 14.22
CA ASN A 163 -23.60 5.38 14.60
C ASN A 163 -23.45 4.98 16.08
N ILE A 164 -24.34 5.46 16.95
CA ILE A 164 -24.41 5.07 18.37
C ILE A 164 -24.82 3.60 18.47
N PHE A 165 -25.93 3.21 17.85
CA PHE A 165 -26.39 1.81 17.78
C PHE A 165 -25.30 0.87 17.24
N ILE A 166 -24.64 1.23 16.13
CA ILE A 166 -23.55 0.41 15.58
C ILE A 166 -22.39 0.30 16.58
N SER A 167 -22.00 1.37 17.26
CA SER A 167 -20.92 1.29 18.25
C SER A 167 -21.25 0.41 19.46
N GLU A 168 -22.52 0.28 19.82
CA GLU A 168 -23.00 -0.56 20.93
C GLU A 168 -23.14 -2.04 20.51
N ARG A 169 -23.77 -2.28 19.35
CA ARG A 169 -24.14 -3.63 18.89
C ARG A 169 -23.05 -4.36 18.12
N PHE A 170 -22.02 -3.65 17.62
CA PHE A 170 -20.95 -4.28 16.83
C PHE A 170 -20.12 -5.29 17.63
N GLN A 171 -19.92 -5.04 18.93
CA GLN A 171 -19.20 -5.95 19.80
C GLN A 171 -20.03 -7.20 20.13
N GLU A 172 -21.33 -7.03 20.37
CA GLU A 172 -22.28 -8.12 20.61
C GLU A 172 -22.40 -9.09 19.42
N ALA A 173 -22.23 -8.60 18.18
CA ALA A 173 -22.24 -9.44 16.98
C ALA A 173 -20.94 -10.25 16.77
N LYS A 174 -19.82 -9.83 17.38
CA LYS A 174 -18.55 -10.57 17.35
C LYS A 174 -18.52 -11.70 18.38
N ASP A 175 -19.09 -11.45 19.56
CA ASP A 175 -18.98 -12.35 20.72
C ASP A 175 -20.27 -13.19 20.96
N GLY A 176 -21.32 -13.06 20.13
CA GLY A 176 -22.66 -13.62 20.39
C GLY A 176 -23.29 -14.51 19.30
N THR A 177 -24.10 -15.47 19.77
CA THR A 177 -24.89 -16.52 19.07
C THR A 177 -25.84 -16.03 17.96
N SER A 178 -26.20 -16.95 17.06
CA SER A 178 -26.94 -16.75 15.78
C SER A 178 -28.18 -15.85 15.80
N GLN A 179 -28.86 -15.65 16.93
CA GLN A 179 -30.02 -14.75 17.05
C GLN A 179 -29.64 -13.26 17.03
N VAL A 180 -28.49 -12.86 17.57
CA VAL A 180 -28.05 -11.45 17.61
C VAL A 180 -27.69 -10.96 16.20
N LYS A 181 -27.13 -11.87 15.37
CA LYS A 181 -26.84 -11.61 13.96
C LYS A 181 -28.11 -11.37 13.14
N GLN A 182 -29.21 -12.08 13.42
CA GLN A 182 -30.48 -11.90 12.70
C GLN A 182 -31.15 -10.56 13.05
N ASN A 183 -31.11 -10.11 14.31
CA ASN A 183 -31.67 -8.83 14.72
C ASN A 183 -30.91 -7.62 14.14
N CYS A 184 -29.57 -7.69 14.04
CA CYS A 184 -28.79 -6.66 13.34
C CYS A 184 -29.14 -6.58 11.85
N ILE A 185 -29.39 -7.72 11.19
CA ILE A 185 -29.78 -7.79 9.76
C ILE A 185 -31.20 -7.25 9.54
N CYS A 186 -32.13 -7.50 10.46
CA CYS A 186 -33.50 -6.97 10.38
C CYS A 186 -33.57 -5.45 10.57
N PHE A 187 -32.78 -4.86 11.47
CA PHE A 187 -32.74 -3.40 11.67
C PHE A 187 -32.13 -2.67 10.46
N LEU A 188 -31.14 -3.27 9.80
CA LEU A 188 -30.56 -2.77 8.54
C LEU A 188 -31.58 -2.74 7.38
N LYS A 189 -32.55 -3.65 7.37
CA LYS A 189 -33.65 -3.66 6.38
C LYS A 189 -34.74 -2.62 6.65
N PHE A 190 -34.92 -2.20 7.90
CA PHE A 190 -35.99 -1.28 8.29
C PHE A 190 -35.60 0.21 8.27
N CYS A 191 -34.30 0.54 8.38
CA CYS A 191 -33.81 1.93 8.35
C CYS A 191 -33.41 2.45 6.95
N LEU A 192 -33.66 1.69 5.88
CA LEU A 192 -33.32 2.05 4.50
C LEU A 192 -34.55 2.46 3.65
N PHE A 193 -35.69 2.69 4.29
CA PHE A 193 -36.88 3.33 3.71
C PHE A 193 -37.17 4.64 4.44
#